data_AF-A0A453QUF0-F1
#
_entry.id   AF-A0A453QUF0-F1
#
_cell.length_a   1.000
_cell.length_b   1.000
_cell.length_c   1.000
_cell.angle_alpha   90.00
_cell.angle_beta   90.00
_cell.angle_gamma   90.00
#
_symmetry.space_group_name_H-M   'P 1'
#
loop_
_entity.id
_entity.type
_entity.pdbx_description
1 polymer ?
#
loop_
_entity_poly.entity_id
_entity_poly.type
_entity_poly.pdbx_seq_one_letter_code
_entity_poly.pdbx_strand_id
1 'polypeptide(L)'
;FAVYLEPWHADIFEFLDLRKNHGKEENRARDLFFALWVPDLFMQRVQNNEDWSLFCPNEAPGLADCWGEKFEELYKKYEKAGKAKKVIPAQTLWFDILKAQIETGTPYMLYKDSCNRKSNQQNLGTIKSSNLCTEIIEFTSPEETAVCNLASIALPRFVREKGVPIESHPSKLAGSNGSKNRYFDFDKLGEVTSTVTFNLNKIIDMNYYPVETARRSNMRHRPIGIGVQGLADTFMLLGMAFDSPEAQQLNRDIFETIYYHALKASAELAAKEGPYETYEGSPVSKGIIQPDMWNVVPSTRWNWPTLRETISKVGVRNSLLVAPMPTASTSQILGNNECFEPYTSNIYSRRVLSGEFVVVNKHLLHDLTEMGIWTPALKNKIIYEDGSIQKMEEIPDDLKAIYKTVWEIKQKTLVDMAVDRGCYIDQSQSLNVHMDQPNFAKLTSLHFHAWSKGLKTGMYYLRTRAAADAIKFTVDTGFLKVNGGC
;
A
#
# COMPACT_ATOMS: atom_id res chain seq x y z
N PHE A 1 16.64 -2.12 8.16
CA PHE A 1 15.57 -2.17 9.18
C PHE A 1 14.75 -0.89 9.12
N ALA A 2 13.47 -0.92 9.49
CA ALA A 2 12.66 0.28 9.72
C ALA A 2 12.46 0.48 11.23
N VAL A 3 12.74 1.67 11.74
CA VAL A 3 12.56 2.05 13.14
C VAL A 3 11.27 2.86 13.27
N TYR A 4 10.41 2.48 14.21
CA TYR A 4 9.14 3.13 14.49
C TYR A 4 9.23 3.97 15.75
N LEU A 5 8.77 5.21 15.70
CA LEU A 5 8.72 6.12 16.85
C LEU A 5 7.37 6.84 16.91
N GLU A 6 6.81 6.96 18.11
CA GLU A 6 5.62 7.78 18.34
C GLU A 6 6.01 9.27 18.49
N PRO A 7 5.23 10.21 17.93
CA PRO A 7 5.63 11.63 17.84
C PRO A 7 5.66 12.37 19.19
N TRP A 8 5.25 11.73 20.29
CA TRP A 8 5.40 12.30 21.65
C TRP A 8 6.77 12.04 22.25
N HIS A 9 7.63 11.23 21.64
CA HIS A 9 8.94 10.93 22.20
C HIS A 9 9.83 12.19 22.26
N ALA A 10 10.60 12.35 23.35
CA ALA A 10 11.47 13.51 23.55
C ALA A 10 12.49 13.73 22.41
N ASP A 11 13.03 12.65 21.86
CA ASP A 11 14.05 12.68 20.80
C ASP A 11 13.47 12.72 19.36
N ILE A 12 12.21 13.14 19.20
CA ILE A 12 11.52 13.07 17.90
C ILE A 12 12.18 13.94 16.83
N PHE A 13 12.76 15.09 17.18
CA PHE A 13 13.39 15.97 16.19
C PHE A 13 14.70 15.38 15.66
N GLU A 14 15.52 14.84 16.56
CA GLU A 14 16.76 14.16 16.21
C GLU A 14 16.47 12.91 15.36
N PHE A 15 15.40 12.18 15.68
CA PHE A 15 14.93 11.04 14.89
C PHE A 15 14.60 11.42 13.43
N LEU A 16 13.96 12.58 13.20
CA LEU A 16 13.63 13.08 11.86
C LEU A 16 14.88 13.48 11.04
N ASP A 17 16.00 13.73 11.71
CA ASP A 17 17.26 14.14 11.08
C ASP A 17 18.16 12.97 10.67
N LEU A 18 17.93 11.76 11.22
CA LEU A 18 18.86 10.63 11.08
C LEU A 18 19.16 10.22 9.64
N ARG A 19 18.24 10.48 8.70
CA ARG A 19 18.42 10.13 7.28
C ARG A 19 18.85 11.30 6.39
N LYS A 20 18.96 12.51 6.93
CA LYS A 20 19.33 13.69 6.12
C LYS A 20 20.77 13.54 5.60
N ASN A 21 21.01 13.98 4.36
CA ASN A 21 22.34 13.90 3.77
C ASN A 21 23.31 14.91 4.41
N HIS A 22 22.81 16.08 4.80
CA HIS A 22 23.59 17.14 5.46
C HIS A 22 23.59 17.00 6.99
N GLY A 23 24.52 17.67 7.66
CA GLY A 23 24.70 17.67 9.11
C GLY A 23 25.85 16.78 9.60
N LYS A 24 25.99 16.66 10.93
CA LYS A 24 27.06 15.91 11.59
C LYS A 24 26.88 14.40 11.41
N GLU A 25 27.94 13.70 10.99
CA GLU A 25 27.87 12.28 10.65
C GLU A 25 27.58 11.39 11.86
N GLU A 26 28.08 11.75 13.03
CA GLU A 26 27.81 11.07 14.29
C GLU A 26 26.32 11.08 14.69
N ASN A 27 25.51 11.94 14.07
CA ASN A 27 24.07 12.07 14.31
C ASN A 27 23.25 11.50 13.14
N ARG A 28 23.78 10.56 12.36
CA ARG A 28 23.12 9.99 11.17
C ARG A 28 23.14 8.47 11.18
N ALA A 29 22.10 7.90 10.60
CA ALA A 29 21.92 6.45 10.44
C ALA A 29 21.21 6.15 9.11
N ARG A 30 21.88 6.46 7.99
CA ARG A 30 21.28 6.48 6.64
C ARG A 30 20.93 5.10 6.06
N ASP A 31 21.51 4.04 6.62
CA ASP A 31 21.17 2.65 6.25
C ASP A 31 19.87 2.14 6.91
N LEU A 32 19.33 2.90 7.86
CA LEU A 32 18.04 2.64 8.48
C LEU A 32 16.92 3.39 7.75
N PHE A 33 15.73 2.82 7.82
CA PHE A 33 14.48 3.47 7.45
C PHE A 33 13.77 3.93 8.72
N PHE A 34 12.97 4.99 8.60
CA PHE A 34 12.31 5.63 9.73
C PHE A 34 10.82 5.75 9.46
N ALA A 35 10.02 5.52 10.48
CA ALA A 35 8.57 5.52 10.41
C ALA A 35 7.98 6.18 11.65
N LEU A 36 6.88 6.89 11.47
CA LEU A 36 6.09 7.45 12.56
C LEU A 36 4.89 6.56 12.86
N TRP A 37 4.69 6.27 14.14
CA TRP A 37 3.52 5.58 14.69
C TRP A 37 2.62 6.62 15.36
N VAL A 38 1.72 7.21 14.58
CA VAL A 38 1.06 8.47 14.93
C VAL A 38 -0.28 8.23 15.62
N PRO A 39 -0.49 8.69 16.86
CA PRO A 39 -1.80 8.68 17.51
C PRO A 39 -2.74 9.74 16.89
N ASP A 40 -4.04 9.48 16.90
CA ASP A 40 -5.10 10.39 16.43
C ASP A 40 -4.99 11.75 17.14
N LEU A 41 -4.64 11.76 18.43
CA LEU A 41 -4.46 12.99 19.21
C LEU A 41 -3.43 13.94 18.61
N PHE A 42 -2.31 13.44 18.08
CA PHE A 42 -1.31 14.31 17.45
C PHE A 42 -1.90 15.01 16.22
N MET A 43 -2.60 14.26 15.37
CA MET A 43 -3.26 14.82 14.18
C MET A 43 -4.32 15.86 14.56
N GLN A 44 -5.13 15.58 15.58
CA GLN A 44 -6.11 16.53 16.12
C GLN A 44 -5.44 17.82 16.62
N ARG A 45 -4.35 17.71 17.39
CA ARG A 45 -3.62 18.89 17.90
C ARG A 45 -2.98 19.72 16.81
N VAL A 46 -2.46 19.08 15.76
CA VAL A 46 -1.97 19.79 14.56
C VAL A 46 -3.11 20.56 13.87
N GLN A 47 -4.27 19.91 13.68
CA GLN A 47 -5.44 20.52 13.04
C GLN A 47 -5.99 21.71 13.82
N ASN A 48 -6.05 21.60 15.15
CA ASN A 48 -6.59 22.62 16.04
C ASN A 48 -5.57 23.68 16.45
N ASN A 49 -4.32 23.58 15.98
CA ASN A 49 -3.21 24.45 16.37
C ASN A 49 -2.99 24.49 17.90
N GLU A 50 -3.00 23.31 18.52
CA GLU A 50 -2.78 23.12 19.96
C GLU A 50 -1.30 22.80 20.26
N ASP A 51 -0.94 22.88 21.54
CA ASP A 51 0.37 22.46 22.04
C ASP A 51 0.53 20.94 22.04
N TRP A 52 1.76 20.46 21.92
CA TRP A 52 2.15 19.06 21.98
C TRP A 52 3.28 18.88 22.98
N SER A 53 3.07 17.98 23.93
CA SER A 53 4.02 17.62 24.97
C SER A 53 4.89 16.44 24.55
N LEU A 54 6.20 16.59 24.73
CA LEU A 54 7.19 15.55 24.51
C LEU A 54 7.62 14.91 25.83
N PHE A 55 7.72 13.59 25.85
CA PHE A 55 7.96 12.80 27.06
C PHE A 55 9.13 11.84 26.91
N CYS A 56 9.81 11.58 28.04
CA CYS A 56 10.68 10.41 28.19
C CYS A 56 9.81 9.20 28.58
N PRO A 57 9.92 8.05 27.89
CA PRO A 57 9.09 6.87 28.20
C PRO A 57 9.32 6.31 29.61
N ASN A 58 10.48 6.57 30.24
CA ASN A 58 10.73 6.20 31.63
C ASN A 58 9.90 7.03 32.63
N GLU A 59 9.63 8.30 32.31
CA GLU A 59 8.88 9.21 33.19
C GLU A 59 7.38 9.17 32.89
N ALA A 60 7.00 8.88 31.65
CA ALA A 60 5.63 8.68 31.17
C ALA A 60 5.43 7.26 30.60
N PRO A 61 5.54 6.21 31.44
CA PRO A 61 5.43 4.82 30.99
C PRO A 61 4.01 4.48 30.50
N GLY A 62 3.89 3.46 29.65
CA GLY A 62 2.61 2.93 29.20
C GLY A 62 1.96 3.67 28.03
N LEU A 63 2.48 4.82 27.58
CA LEU A 63 1.98 5.52 26.39
C LEU A 63 2.05 4.64 25.13
N ALA A 64 3.11 3.84 24.99
CA ALA A 64 3.26 2.88 23.89
C ALA A 64 2.38 1.61 24.06
N ASP A 65 1.82 1.39 25.25
CA ASP A 65 1.05 0.19 25.60
C ASP A 65 -0.48 0.41 25.56
N CYS A 66 -0.92 1.61 25.16
CA CYS A 66 -2.33 1.94 24.97
C CYS A 66 -2.54 2.74 23.68
N TRP A 67 -3.78 2.82 23.22
CA TRP A 67 -4.20 3.51 22.00
C TRP A 67 -5.59 4.11 22.18
N GLY A 68 -6.00 5.00 21.26
CA GLY A 68 -7.29 5.67 21.27
C GLY A 68 -7.54 6.47 22.55
N GLU A 69 -8.76 6.39 23.08
CA GLU A 69 -9.18 7.15 24.27
C GLU A 69 -8.28 6.89 25.48
N LYS A 70 -7.86 5.63 25.70
CA LYS A 70 -6.96 5.27 26.81
C LYS A 70 -5.60 5.97 26.70
N PHE A 71 -5.08 6.09 25.47
CA PHE A 71 -3.85 6.84 25.22
C PHE A 71 -4.07 8.34 25.49
N GLU A 72 -5.17 8.91 25.01
CA GLU A 72 -5.47 10.32 25.22
C GLU A 72 -5.58 10.69 26.69
N GLU A 73 -6.30 9.89 27.48
CA GLU A 73 -6.46 10.09 28.92
C GLU A 73 -5.10 10.02 29.64
N LEU A 74 -4.29 9.01 29.33
CA LEU A 74 -2.97 8.83 29.94
C LEU A 74 -2.01 9.97 29.55
N TYR A 75 -2.01 10.36 28.29
CA TYR A 75 -1.22 11.48 27.77
C TYR A 75 -1.59 12.78 28.49
N LYS A 76 -2.87 13.15 28.50
CA LYS A 76 -3.38 14.37 29.16
C LYS A 76 -3.14 14.33 30.68
N LYS A 77 -3.16 13.15 31.30
CA LYS A 77 -2.78 12.97 32.73
C LYS A 77 -1.31 13.33 32.96
N TYR A 78 -0.40 12.91 32.09
CA TYR A 78 1.02 13.25 32.22
C TYR A 78 1.31 14.72 31.93
N GLU A 79 0.57 15.36 31.02
CA GLU A 79 0.61 16.81 30.84
C GLU A 79 0.22 17.55 32.13
N LYS A 80 -0.94 17.20 32.73
CA LYS A 80 -1.40 17.80 33.99
C LYS A 80 -0.45 17.57 35.16
N ALA A 81 0.26 16.45 35.15
CA ALA A 81 1.25 16.11 36.17
C ALA A 81 2.62 16.81 35.94
N GLY A 82 2.77 17.64 34.90
CA GLY A 82 4.00 18.36 34.62
C GLY A 82 5.17 17.47 34.20
N LYS A 83 4.90 16.29 33.63
CA LYS A 83 5.94 15.31 33.24
C LYS A 83 6.56 15.58 31.86
N ALA A 84 6.07 16.58 31.14
CA ALA A 84 6.58 16.91 29.82
C ALA A 84 8.03 17.40 29.91
N LYS A 85 8.91 16.83 29.09
CA LYS A 85 10.29 17.32 28.93
C LYS A 85 10.32 18.65 28.19
N LYS A 86 9.42 18.80 27.22
CA LYS A 86 9.28 19.98 26.38
C LYS A 86 7.83 20.07 25.91
N VAL A 87 7.30 21.28 25.85
CA VAL A 87 6.00 21.57 25.23
C VAL A 87 6.29 22.45 24.02
N ILE A 88 5.71 22.11 22.86
CA ILE A 88 5.89 22.79 21.59
C ILE A 88 4.54 23.00 20.91
N PRO A 89 4.35 23.95 20.01
CA PRO A 89 3.19 23.93 19.12
C PRO A 89 3.20 22.65 18.28
N ALA A 90 2.08 21.93 18.18
CA ALA A 90 2.01 20.68 17.42
C ALA A 90 2.40 20.87 15.94
N GLN A 91 2.05 22.03 15.37
CA GLN A 91 2.40 22.38 13.99
C GLN A 91 3.91 22.53 13.76
N THR A 92 4.70 22.88 14.79
CA THR A 92 6.16 22.93 14.67
C THR A 92 6.71 21.54 14.31
N LEU A 93 6.33 20.52 15.09
CA LEU A 93 6.72 19.14 14.79
C LEU A 93 6.16 18.67 13.44
N TRP A 94 4.92 19.06 13.12
CA TRP A 94 4.33 18.76 11.82
C TRP A 94 5.20 19.23 10.65
N PHE A 95 5.62 20.50 10.66
CA PHE A 95 6.45 21.04 9.57
C PHE A 95 7.82 20.36 9.47
N ASP A 96 8.43 19.96 10.59
CA ASP A 96 9.67 19.18 10.57
C ASP A 96 9.48 17.77 9.99
N ILE A 97 8.35 17.12 10.25
CA ILE A 97 7.98 15.85 9.62
C ILE A 97 7.87 16.03 8.10
N LEU A 98 7.13 17.03 7.63
CA LEU A 98 6.95 17.28 6.20
C LEU A 98 8.28 17.64 5.52
N LYS A 99 9.13 18.42 6.20
CA LYS A 99 10.45 18.78 5.72
C LYS A 99 11.33 17.53 5.53
N ALA A 100 11.36 16.63 6.52
CA ALA A 100 12.10 15.37 6.40
C ALA A 100 11.57 14.50 5.24
N GLN A 101 10.25 14.43 5.08
CA GLN A 101 9.61 13.69 3.98
C GLN A 101 9.98 14.25 2.61
N ILE A 102 9.98 15.58 2.45
CA ILE A 102 10.38 16.23 1.19
C ILE A 102 11.87 16.01 0.90
N GLU A 103 12.73 16.09 1.92
CA GLU A 103 14.18 15.93 1.75
C GLU A 103 14.62 14.48 1.50
N THR A 104 13.94 13.50 2.12
CA THR A 104 14.43 12.11 2.18
C THR A 104 13.44 11.05 1.71
N GLY A 105 12.19 11.44 1.41
CA GLY A 105 11.09 10.54 1.12
C GLY A 105 10.48 9.86 2.37
N THR A 106 11.01 10.14 3.56
CA THR A 106 10.69 9.50 4.85
C THR A 106 10.71 10.54 6.00
N PRO A 107 10.12 10.29 7.18
CA PRO A 107 9.61 9.02 7.69
C PRO A 107 8.32 8.55 7.02
N TYR A 108 8.08 7.24 7.06
CA TYR A 108 6.78 6.65 6.76
C TYR A 108 5.71 7.18 7.72
N MET A 109 4.46 7.18 7.30
CA MET A 109 3.33 7.71 8.07
C MET A 109 2.29 6.62 8.32
N LEU A 110 2.18 6.17 9.58
CA LEU A 110 1.20 5.17 9.99
C LEU A 110 0.37 5.70 11.16
N TYR A 111 -0.93 5.42 11.15
CA TYR A 111 -1.88 5.90 12.15
C TYR A 111 -2.15 4.80 13.18
N LYS A 112 -1.48 4.89 14.33
CA LYS A 112 -1.49 3.92 15.44
C LYS A 112 -2.90 3.48 15.81
N ASP A 113 -3.78 4.45 15.99
CA ASP A 113 -5.13 4.18 16.48
C ASP A 113 -6.00 3.52 15.41
N SER A 114 -5.87 3.92 14.14
CA SER A 114 -6.52 3.22 13.02
C SER A 114 -6.01 1.79 12.85
N CYS A 115 -4.72 1.55 13.09
CA CYS A 115 -4.12 0.21 13.06
C CYS A 115 -4.68 -0.68 14.18
N ASN A 116 -4.66 -0.19 15.42
CA ASN A 116 -5.10 -0.96 16.58
C ASN A 116 -6.62 -1.19 16.59
N ARG A 117 -7.43 -0.15 16.29
CA ARG A 117 -8.90 -0.20 16.28
C ARG A 117 -9.46 -1.19 15.26
N LYS A 118 -8.70 -1.46 14.20
CA LYS A 118 -9.14 -2.24 13.04
C LYS A 118 -8.25 -3.44 12.77
N SER A 119 -7.67 -4.01 13.82
CA SER A 119 -6.91 -5.25 13.75
C SER A 119 -7.70 -6.38 14.42
N ASN A 120 -7.75 -7.53 13.76
CA ASN A 120 -8.28 -8.75 14.37
C ASN A 120 -7.40 -9.26 15.54
N GLN A 121 -6.17 -8.75 15.67
CA GLN A 121 -5.26 -9.06 16.78
C GLN A 121 -5.39 -8.09 17.97
N GLN A 122 -6.38 -7.19 17.99
CA GLN A 122 -6.55 -6.24 19.10
C GLN A 122 -6.79 -6.90 20.48
N ASN A 123 -7.12 -8.20 20.51
CA ASN A 123 -7.25 -8.99 21.73
C ASN A 123 -5.91 -9.36 22.37
N LEU A 124 -4.79 -9.23 21.65
CA LEU A 124 -3.45 -9.58 22.15
C LEU A 124 -2.81 -8.45 22.95
N GLY A 125 -3.19 -7.20 22.66
CA GLY A 125 -2.62 -6.00 23.25
C GLY A 125 -2.46 -4.89 22.22
N THR A 126 -1.76 -3.82 22.61
CA THR A 126 -1.46 -2.71 21.72
C THR A 126 -0.37 -3.09 20.72
N ILE A 127 -0.68 -2.97 19.44
CA ILE A 127 0.28 -3.07 18.33
C ILE A 127 1.13 -1.81 18.31
N LYS A 128 2.46 -1.98 18.33
CA LYS A 128 3.43 -0.90 18.56
C LYS A 128 4.15 -0.42 17.30
N SER A 129 4.05 -1.16 16.20
CA SER A 129 4.71 -0.84 14.94
C SER A 129 4.09 -1.60 13.77
N SER A 130 4.57 -1.28 12.57
CA SER A 130 4.43 -2.13 11.38
C SER A 130 5.77 -2.77 11.02
N ASN A 131 5.92 -3.32 9.82
CA ASN A 131 7.14 -3.94 9.30
C ASN A 131 7.99 -2.97 8.46
N LEU A 132 8.97 -3.47 7.72
CA LEU A 132 9.81 -2.67 6.82
C LEU A 132 9.03 -1.91 5.74
N CYS A 133 7.96 -2.53 5.21
CA CYS A 133 7.25 -2.04 4.03
C CYS A 133 5.86 -1.46 4.35
N THR A 134 5.50 -1.33 5.63
CA THR A 134 4.28 -0.66 6.14
C THR A 134 2.94 -1.35 5.85
N GLU A 135 2.92 -2.57 5.34
CA GLU A 135 1.72 -3.35 5.05
C GLU A 135 1.30 -4.29 6.19
N ILE A 136 2.23 -4.66 7.08
CA ILE A 136 1.96 -5.65 8.13
C ILE A 136 1.65 -4.99 9.44
N ILE A 137 0.55 -5.37 10.08
CA ILE A 137 0.08 -4.80 11.35
C ILE A 137 -0.19 -5.95 12.32
N GLU A 138 0.89 -6.45 12.90
CA GLU A 138 0.90 -7.63 13.77
C GLU A 138 1.42 -7.28 15.18
N PHE A 139 0.87 -7.95 16.19
CA PHE A 139 1.27 -7.78 17.58
C PHE A 139 2.72 -8.24 17.84
N THR A 140 3.44 -7.51 18.68
CA THR A 140 4.77 -7.88 19.16
C THR A 140 4.90 -7.63 20.65
N SER A 141 5.73 -8.44 21.30
CA SER A 141 6.10 -8.32 22.72
C SER A 141 7.56 -8.76 22.90
N PRO A 142 8.17 -8.60 24.10
CA PRO A 142 9.49 -9.17 24.37
C PRO A 142 9.57 -10.69 24.10
N GLU A 143 8.44 -11.39 24.20
CA GLU A 143 8.33 -12.83 23.99
C GLU A 143 7.90 -13.19 22.55
N GLU A 144 7.44 -12.24 21.74
CA GLU A 144 6.80 -12.51 20.45
C GLU A 144 7.30 -11.57 19.35
N THR A 145 7.94 -12.15 18.34
CA THR A 145 8.38 -11.43 17.15
C THR A 145 7.46 -11.82 15.99
N ALA A 146 6.63 -10.89 15.53
CA ALA A 146 5.73 -11.10 14.40
C ALA A 146 6.46 -11.56 13.12
N VAL A 147 5.79 -12.35 12.27
CA VAL A 147 6.38 -12.96 11.07
C VAL A 147 5.42 -12.86 9.88
N CYS A 148 5.91 -12.29 8.79
CA CYS A 148 5.12 -12.05 7.58
C CYS A 148 5.25 -13.23 6.60
N ASN A 149 4.17 -13.98 6.37
CA ASN A 149 4.11 -15.05 5.37
C ASN A 149 3.41 -14.53 4.11
N LEU A 150 4.17 -14.20 3.06
CA LEU A 150 3.70 -13.35 1.96
C LEU A 150 3.56 -14.07 0.61
N ALA A 151 2.49 -13.76 -0.13
CA ALA A 151 2.35 -14.08 -1.54
C ALA A 151 1.56 -12.98 -2.26
N SER A 152 1.76 -12.83 -3.58
CA SER A 152 1.02 -11.86 -4.40
C SER A 152 0.30 -12.54 -5.56
N ILE A 153 -0.94 -12.13 -5.79
CA ILE A 153 -1.79 -12.63 -6.88
C ILE A 153 -1.61 -11.73 -8.11
N ALA A 154 -1.30 -12.33 -9.27
CA ALA A 154 -1.14 -11.61 -10.54
C ALA A 154 -2.49 -11.28 -11.19
N LEU A 155 -3.04 -10.11 -10.87
CA LEU A 155 -4.37 -9.66 -11.30
C LEU A 155 -4.63 -9.73 -12.82
N PRO A 156 -3.66 -9.45 -13.70
CA PRO A 156 -3.89 -9.52 -15.15
C PRO A 156 -4.28 -10.90 -15.65
N ARG A 157 -3.97 -11.96 -14.89
CA ARG A 157 -4.30 -13.34 -15.24
C ARG A 157 -5.78 -13.67 -15.13
N PHE A 158 -6.58 -12.79 -14.55
CA PHE A 158 -8.03 -12.95 -14.42
C PHE A 158 -8.81 -12.10 -15.44
N VAL A 159 -8.13 -11.39 -16.35
CA VAL A 159 -8.79 -10.78 -17.50
C VAL A 159 -9.04 -11.85 -18.56
N ARG A 160 -10.29 -11.97 -19.00
CA ARG A 160 -10.79 -12.99 -19.94
C ARG A 160 -11.52 -12.33 -21.10
N GLU A 161 -11.58 -13.01 -22.24
CA GLU A 161 -12.41 -12.62 -23.38
C GLU A 161 -13.78 -13.32 -23.34
N LYS A 162 -14.84 -12.62 -23.72
CA LYS A 162 -16.19 -13.18 -23.80
C LYS A 162 -16.27 -14.15 -24.98
N GLY A 163 -16.92 -15.30 -24.78
CA GLY A 163 -17.15 -16.29 -25.84
C GLY A 163 -15.92 -17.10 -26.27
N VAL A 164 -14.78 -16.97 -25.58
CA VAL A 164 -13.60 -17.80 -25.80
C VAL A 164 -13.52 -18.86 -24.68
N PRO A 165 -13.39 -20.16 -24.99
CA PRO A 165 -13.21 -21.20 -23.99
C PRO A 165 -11.95 -20.97 -23.15
N ILE A 166 -12.00 -21.34 -21.86
CA ILE A 166 -10.89 -21.10 -20.92
C ILE A 166 -9.56 -21.69 -21.42
N GLU A 167 -9.62 -22.91 -21.95
CA GLU A 167 -8.49 -23.66 -22.52
C GLU A 167 -7.84 -22.95 -23.73
N SER A 168 -8.59 -22.06 -24.39
CA SER A 168 -8.23 -21.40 -25.64
C SER A 168 -7.90 -19.92 -25.48
N HIS A 169 -7.90 -19.39 -24.25
CA HIS A 169 -7.54 -17.99 -24.04
C HIS A 169 -6.09 -17.69 -24.47
N PRO A 170 -5.85 -16.53 -25.10
CA PRO A 170 -4.50 -16.12 -25.46
C PRO A 170 -3.58 -16.13 -24.23
N SER A 171 -2.41 -16.74 -24.35
CA SER A 171 -1.42 -16.81 -23.26
C SER A 171 -0.93 -15.42 -22.81
N LYS A 172 -1.11 -14.39 -23.64
CA LYS A 172 -0.75 -12.99 -23.39
C LYS A 172 -1.76 -12.04 -24.04
N LEU A 173 -2.72 -11.56 -23.24
CA LEU A 173 -3.46 -10.35 -23.60
C LEU A 173 -2.54 -9.13 -23.47
N ALA A 174 -2.63 -8.20 -24.40
CA ALA A 174 -1.90 -6.94 -24.39
C ALA A 174 -2.78 -5.81 -24.93
N GLY A 175 -2.42 -4.58 -24.56
CA GLY A 175 -3.16 -3.37 -24.94
C GLY A 175 -4.58 -3.27 -24.40
N SER A 176 -5.20 -2.15 -24.69
CA SER A 176 -6.60 -1.84 -24.38
C SER A 176 -7.55 -2.12 -25.54
N ASN A 177 -7.01 -2.34 -26.75
CA ASN A 177 -7.82 -2.70 -27.91
C ASN A 177 -8.60 -4.02 -27.65
N GLY A 178 -9.88 -4.06 -28.03
CA GLY A 178 -10.77 -5.19 -27.76
C GLY A 178 -11.27 -5.31 -26.31
N SER A 179 -10.95 -4.35 -25.42
CA SER A 179 -11.39 -4.34 -24.01
C SER A 179 -12.89 -4.52 -23.79
N LYS A 180 -13.76 -4.05 -24.71
CA LYS A 180 -15.22 -4.25 -24.64
C LYS A 180 -15.64 -5.73 -24.62
N ASN A 181 -14.82 -6.58 -25.24
CA ASN A 181 -15.01 -8.03 -25.28
C ASN A 181 -14.36 -8.73 -24.08
N ARG A 182 -13.78 -7.98 -23.13
CA ARG A 182 -13.11 -8.55 -21.96
C ARG A 182 -13.95 -8.38 -20.69
N TYR A 183 -13.66 -9.21 -19.69
CA TYR A 183 -14.21 -9.13 -18.34
C TYR A 183 -13.18 -9.61 -17.31
N PHE A 184 -13.42 -9.30 -16.04
CA PHE A 184 -12.61 -9.79 -14.93
C PHE A 184 -13.28 -10.99 -14.26
N ASP A 185 -12.56 -12.10 -14.17
CA ASP A 185 -13.03 -13.40 -13.67
C ASP A 185 -12.82 -13.50 -12.15
N PHE A 186 -13.85 -13.07 -11.41
CA PHE A 186 -13.86 -13.07 -9.94
C PHE A 186 -13.91 -14.48 -9.34
N ASP A 187 -14.57 -15.43 -9.99
CA ASP A 187 -14.65 -16.81 -9.50
C ASP A 187 -13.28 -17.46 -9.52
N LYS A 188 -12.52 -17.29 -10.61
CA LYS A 188 -11.15 -17.80 -10.70
C LYS A 188 -10.20 -17.08 -9.73
N LEU A 189 -10.41 -15.78 -9.48
CA LEU A 189 -9.68 -15.05 -8.44
C LEU A 189 -9.94 -15.67 -7.06
N GLY A 190 -11.19 -16.01 -6.75
CA GLY A 190 -11.57 -16.66 -5.50
C GLY A 190 -10.95 -18.04 -5.31
N GLU A 191 -10.92 -18.86 -6.36
CA GLU A 191 -10.28 -20.18 -6.38
C GLU A 191 -8.77 -20.07 -6.10
N VAL A 192 -8.07 -19.18 -6.81
CA VAL A 192 -6.62 -18.97 -6.64
C VAL A 192 -6.32 -18.39 -5.26
N THR A 193 -7.14 -17.47 -4.76
CA THR A 193 -6.99 -16.91 -3.40
C THR A 193 -7.09 -18.00 -2.33
N SER A 194 -8.04 -18.93 -2.48
CA SER A 194 -8.19 -20.05 -1.56
C SER A 194 -6.94 -20.94 -1.56
N THR A 195 -6.40 -21.22 -2.75
CA THR A 195 -5.15 -21.97 -2.92
C THR A 195 -3.95 -21.27 -2.26
N VAL A 196 -3.80 -19.96 -2.46
CA VAL A 196 -2.75 -19.15 -1.84
C VAL A 196 -2.87 -19.18 -0.32
N THR A 197 -4.09 -19.09 0.22
CA THR A 197 -4.37 -19.18 1.66
C THR A 197 -3.88 -20.51 2.25
N PHE A 198 -4.20 -21.63 1.61
CA PHE A 198 -3.70 -22.95 2.04
C PHE A 198 -2.16 -23.04 1.98
N ASN A 199 -1.56 -22.52 0.92
CA ASN A 199 -0.11 -22.53 0.75
C ASN A 199 0.60 -21.72 1.83
N LEU A 200 0.12 -20.51 2.11
CA LEU A 200 0.68 -19.65 3.16
C LEU A 200 0.49 -20.26 4.55
N ASN A 201 -0.66 -20.87 4.83
CA ASN A 201 -0.86 -21.57 6.10
C ASN A 201 0.13 -22.74 6.26
N LYS A 202 0.41 -23.49 5.20
CA LYS A 202 1.39 -24.58 5.22
C LYS A 202 2.82 -24.08 5.41
N ILE A 203 3.16 -22.90 4.86
CA ILE A 203 4.46 -22.27 5.05
C ILE A 203 4.74 -22.02 6.54
N ILE A 204 3.74 -21.64 7.33
CA ILE A 204 3.91 -21.42 8.78
C ILE A 204 4.50 -22.65 9.48
N ASP A 205 4.02 -23.85 9.15
CA ASP A 205 4.51 -25.08 9.80
C ASP A 205 5.86 -25.55 9.23
N MET A 206 6.11 -25.27 7.96
CA MET A 206 7.33 -25.69 7.26
C MET A 206 8.52 -24.74 7.43
N ASN A 207 8.26 -23.49 7.83
CA ASN A 207 9.29 -22.46 7.85
C ASN A 207 10.37 -22.75 8.91
N TYR A 208 11.61 -22.44 8.57
CA TYR A 208 12.70 -22.42 9.54
C TYR A 208 12.73 -21.05 10.22
N TYR A 209 12.46 -21.03 11.53
CA TYR A 209 12.45 -19.79 12.30
C TYR A 209 13.85 -19.48 12.86
N PRO A 210 14.41 -18.30 12.58
CA PRO A 210 15.75 -17.95 13.04
C PRO A 210 15.82 -17.68 14.55
N VAL A 211 14.70 -17.34 15.19
CA VAL A 211 14.58 -17.10 16.63
C VAL A 211 13.30 -17.70 17.17
N GLU A 212 13.31 -18.16 18.43
CA GLU A 212 12.17 -18.85 19.03
C GLU A 212 10.96 -17.93 19.26
N THR A 213 11.18 -16.64 19.54
CA THR A 213 10.09 -15.64 19.65
C THR A 213 9.29 -15.50 18.35
N ALA A 214 9.95 -15.72 17.19
CA ALA A 214 9.31 -15.70 15.88
C ALA A 214 8.46 -16.95 15.65
N ARG A 215 9.00 -18.12 16.00
CA ARG A 215 8.24 -19.38 15.94
C ARG A 215 7.02 -19.31 16.84
N ARG A 216 7.18 -18.83 18.08
CA ARG A 216 6.10 -18.66 19.05
C ARG A 216 4.97 -17.80 18.48
N SER A 217 5.28 -16.59 18.02
CA SER A 217 4.26 -15.67 17.47
C SER A 217 3.51 -16.29 16.28
N ASN A 218 4.24 -16.84 15.30
CA ASN A 218 3.62 -17.36 14.08
C ASN A 218 2.78 -18.62 14.34
N MET A 219 3.20 -19.50 15.27
CA MET A 219 2.42 -20.69 15.61
C MET A 219 1.15 -20.36 16.41
N ARG A 220 1.19 -19.34 17.27
CA ARG A 220 0.04 -18.92 18.10
C ARG A 220 -1.03 -18.19 17.30
N HIS A 221 -0.63 -17.29 16.41
CA HIS A 221 -1.56 -16.38 15.72
C HIS A 221 -1.76 -16.69 14.24
N ARG A 222 -0.81 -17.42 13.64
CA ARG A 222 -0.84 -17.88 12.25
C ARG A 222 -1.20 -16.81 11.21
N PRO A 223 -0.67 -15.58 11.27
CA PRO A 223 -1.00 -14.54 10.30
C PRO A 223 -0.40 -14.86 8.92
N ILE A 224 -1.10 -14.45 7.86
CA ILE A 224 -0.61 -14.49 6.49
C ILE A 224 -0.85 -13.14 5.82
N GLY A 225 -0.13 -12.85 4.73
CA GLY A 225 -0.24 -11.63 3.96
C GLY A 225 -0.40 -11.90 2.47
N ILE A 226 -1.66 -11.94 2.02
CA ILE A 226 -2.00 -12.01 0.60
C ILE A 226 -2.02 -10.60 0.03
N GLY A 227 -1.20 -10.37 -0.99
CA GLY A 227 -1.17 -9.14 -1.77
C GLY A 227 -1.55 -9.36 -3.22
N VAL A 228 -1.35 -8.32 -4.02
CA VAL A 228 -1.62 -8.33 -5.46
C VAL A 228 -0.44 -7.77 -6.22
N GLN A 229 -0.43 -7.96 -7.53
CA GLN A 229 0.45 -7.26 -8.48
C GLN A 229 -0.25 -7.10 -9.82
N GLY A 230 0.18 -6.11 -10.61
CA GLY A 230 -0.37 -5.83 -11.93
C GLY A 230 -1.78 -5.23 -11.91
N LEU A 231 -2.14 -4.43 -10.90
CA LEU A 231 -3.43 -3.74 -10.91
C LEU A 231 -3.53 -2.77 -12.10
N ALA A 232 -2.47 -2.01 -12.38
CA ALA A 232 -2.44 -1.10 -13.53
C ALA A 232 -2.54 -1.84 -14.86
N ASP A 233 -1.80 -2.95 -15.04
CA ASP A 233 -1.94 -3.81 -16.23
C ASP A 233 -3.38 -4.29 -16.40
N THR A 234 -4.06 -4.66 -15.30
CA THR A 234 -5.45 -5.13 -15.31
C THR A 234 -6.40 -4.04 -15.82
N PHE A 235 -6.26 -2.81 -15.33
CA PHE A 235 -7.06 -1.68 -15.81
C PHE A 235 -6.80 -1.38 -17.29
N MET A 236 -5.53 -1.40 -17.73
CA MET A 236 -5.18 -1.20 -19.14
C MET A 236 -5.79 -2.28 -20.04
N LEU A 237 -5.72 -3.56 -19.63
CA LEU A 237 -6.33 -4.66 -20.37
C LEU A 237 -7.85 -4.54 -20.48
N LEU A 238 -8.51 -3.94 -19.49
CA LEU A 238 -9.95 -3.69 -19.47
C LEU A 238 -10.33 -2.33 -20.06
N GLY A 239 -9.37 -1.57 -20.60
CA GLY A 239 -9.62 -0.25 -21.19
C GLY A 239 -10.09 0.80 -20.19
N MET A 240 -9.70 0.67 -18.93
CA MET A 240 -10.08 1.57 -17.84
C MET A 240 -8.94 2.54 -17.52
N ALA A 241 -9.26 3.84 -17.46
CA ALA A 241 -8.34 4.81 -16.86
C ALA A 241 -8.23 4.54 -15.36
N PHE A 242 -7.01 4.65 -14.80
CA PHE A 242 -6.77 4.31 -13.39
C PHE A 242 -7.67 5.11 -12.43
N ASP A 243 -7.95 6.37 -12.77
CA ASP A 243 -8.77 7.30 -12.00
C ASP A 243 -10.27 7.27 -12.38
N SER A 244 -10.72 6.30 -13.19
CA SER A 244 -12.12 6.19 -13.59
C SER A 244 -13.01 5.57 -12.50
N PRO A 245 -14.32 5.86 -12.47
CA PRO A 245 -15.26 5.22 -11.55
C PRO A 245 -15.29 3.69 -11.67
N GLU A 246 -15.15 3.16 -12.88
CA GLU A 246 -15.12 1.72 -13.16
C GLU A 246 -13.87 1.06 -12.56
N ALA A 247 -12.70 1.70 -12.67
CA ALA A 247 -11.47 1.22 -12.03
C ALA A 247 -11.57 1.24 -10.50
N GLN A 248 -12.21 2.27 -9.93
CA GLN A 248 -12.48 2.35 -8.48
C GLN A 248 -13.42 1.24 -8.01
N GLN A 249 -14.48 0.94 -8.77
CA GLN A 249 -15.38 -0.18 -8.45
C GLN A 249 -14.67 -1.52 -8.58
N LEU A 250 -13.92 -1.76 -9.66
CA LEU A 250 -13.16 -3.00 -9.85
C LEU A 250 -12.12 -3.19 -8.75
N ASN A 251 -11.47 -2.12 -8.31
CA ASN A 251 -10.58 -2.15 -7.15
C ASN A 251 -11.31 -2.67 -5.90
N ARG A 252 -12.49 -2.13 -5.56
CA ARG A 252 -13.30 -2.64 -4.42
C ARG A 252 -13.63 -4.12 -4.59
N ASP A 253 -14.14 -4.50 -5.75
CA ASP A 253 -14.61 -5.87 -6.02
C ASP A 253 -13.47 -6.91 -5.96
N ILE A 254 -12.27 -6.55 -6.44
CA ILE A 254 -11.07 -7.42 -6.37
C ILE A 254 -10.72 -7.71 -4.91
N PHE A 255 -10.61 -6.66 -4.09
CA PHE A 255 -10.21 -6.84 -2.69
C PHE A 255 -11.31 -7.46 -1.84
N GLU A 256 -12.59 -7.18 -2.13
CA GLU A 256 -13.71 -7.89 -1.52
C GLU A 256 -13.64 -9.40 -1.81
N THR A 257 -13.36 -9.77 -3.05
CA THR A 257 -13.22 -11.17 -3.48
C THR A 257 -12.05 -11.85 -2.80
N ILE A 258 -10.88 -11.20 -2.75
CA ILE A 258 -9.70 -11.75 -2.07
C ILE A 258 -10.01 -11.97 -0.58
N TYR A 259 -10.56 -10.98 0.11
CA TYR A 259 -10.84 -11.11 1.53
C TYR A 259 -11.88 -12.19 1.84
N TYR A 260 -12.98 -12.22 1.08
CA TYR A 260 -14.02 -13.23 1.24
C TYR A 260 -13.48 -14.65 1.09
N HIS A 261 -12.73 -14.91 0.02
CA HIS A 261 -12.21 -16.25 -0.27
C HIS A 261 -11.05 -16.64 0.65
N ALA A 262 -10.22 -15.70 1.09
CA ALA A 262 -9.20 -15.95 2.09
C ALA A 262 -9.82 -16.34 3.44
N LEU A 263 -10.85 -15.60 3.89
CA LEU A 263 -11.61 -15.94 5.11
C LEU A 263 -12.29 -17.30 5.00
N LYS A 264 -12.93 -17.57 3.86
CA LYS A 264 -13.58 -18.87 3.59
C LYS A 264 -12.57 -20.02 3.68
N ALA A 265 -11.44 -19.92 2.99
CA ALA A 265 -10.40 -20.94 3.03
C ALA A 265 -9.80 -21.11 4.44
N SER A 266 -9.64 -20.02 5.19
CA SER A 266 -9.19 -20.07 6.58
C SER A 266 -10.21 -20.74 7.51
N ALA A 267 -11.52 -20.54 7.29
CA ALA A 267 -12.57 -21.26 8.01
C ALA A 267 -12.60 -22.76 7.64
N GLU A 268 -12.39 -23.11 6.37
CA GLU A 268 -12.26 -24.50 5.91
C GLU A 268 -11.07 -25.22 6.56
N LEU A 269 -9.94 -24.51 6.75
CA LEU A 269 -8.81 -25.03 7.53
C LEU A 269 -9.17 -25.20 9.00
N ALA A 270 -9.86 -24.23 9.60
CA ALA A 270 -10.26 -24.31 11.01
C ALA A 270 -11.22 -25.48 11.28
N ALA A 271 -12.14 -25.78 10.36
CA ALA A 271 -13.01 -26.94 10.45
C ALA A 271 -12.24 -28.27 10.49
N LYS A 272 -11.04 -28.33 9.91
CA LYS A 272 -10.20 -29.54 9.87
C LYS A 272 -9.16 -29.60 10.99
N GLU A 273 -8.56 -28.47 11.32
CA GLU A 273 -7.38 -28.38 12.19
C GLU A 273 -7.62 -27.59 13.49
N GLY A 274 -8.83 -27.08 13.70
CA GLY A 274 -9.17 -26.14 14.74
C GLY A 274 -8.74 -24.69 14.40
N PRO A 275 -9.33 -23.69 15.07
CA PRO A 275 -8.90 -22.30 14.94
C PRO A 275 -7.45 -22.09 15.44
N TYR A 276 -6.86 -20.93 15.16
CA TYR A 276 -5.57 -20.56 15.76
C TYR A 276 -5.71 -20.35 17.28
N GLU A 277 -4.60 -20.51 18.01
CA GLU A 277 -4.58 -20.57 19.49
C GLU A 277 -5.27 -19.37 20.15
N THR A 278 -5.04 -18.17 19.62
CA THR A 278 -5.56 -16.91 20.19
C THR A 278 -6.80 -16.38 19.48
N TYR A 279 -7.61 -17.27 18.88
CA TYR A 279 -8.85 -16.92 18.19
C TYR A 279 -9.91 -16.38 19.15
N GLU A 280 -10.11 -17.04 20.29
CA GLU A 280 -11.11 -16.63 21.27
C GLU A 280 -10.84 -15.21 21.79
N GLY A 281 -11.88 -14.38 21.77
CA GLY A 281 -11.82 -12.98 22.16
C GLY A 281 -11.42 -12.01 21.03
N SER A 282 -10.92 -12.51 19.90
CA SER A 282 -10.69 -11.71 18.69
C SER A 282 -12.01 -11.12 18.14
N PRO A 283 -11.97 -10.01 17.39
CA PRO A 283 -13.14 -9.51 16.68
C PRO A 283 -13.86 -10.56 15.82
N VAL A 284 -13.13 -11.38 15.06
CA VAL A 284 -13.74 -12.41 14.20
C VAL A 284 -14.48 -13.47 15.03
N SER A 285 -13.99 -13.82 16.23
CA SER A 285 -14.72 -14.69 17.16
C SER A 285 -16.06 -14.11 17.64
N LYS A 286 -16.21 -12.79 17.58
CA LYS A 286 -17.44 -12.05 17.91
C LYS A 286 -18.29 -11.75 16.67
N GLY A 287 -17.96 -12.35 15.54
CA GLY A 287 -18.63 -12.12 14.26
C GLY A 287 -18.33 -10.77 13.62
N ILE A 288 -17.28 -10.06 14.05
CA ILE A 288 -16.84 -8.76 13.49
C ILE A 288 -15.70 -9.03 12.50
N ILE A 289 -15.93 -8.76 11.22
CA ILE A 289 -14.91 -8.86 10.16
C ILE A 289 -14.44 -7.46 9.73
N GLN A 290 -13.43 -7.40 8.86
CA GLN A 290 -12.77 -6.15 8.52
C GLN A 290 -13.73 -5.05 8.03
N PRO A 291 -14.67 -5.29 7.09
CA PRO A 291 -15.63 -4.26 6.68
C PRO A 291 -16.41 -3.62 7.83
N ASP A 292 -16.78 -4.39 8.86
CA ASP A 292 -17.53 -3.90 10.02
C ASP A 292 -16.71 -2.87 10.81
N MET A 293 -15.40 -3.08 10.93
CA MET A 293 -14.49 -2.15 11.62
C MET A 293 -14.30 -0.82 10.87
N TRP A 294 -14.73 -0.76 9.60
CA TRP A 294 -14.79 0.45 8.79
C TRP A 294 -16.21 0.99 8.65
N ASN A 295 -17.21 0.34 9.27
CA ASN A 295 -18.64 0.63 9.09
C ASN A 295 -19.08 0.52 7.61
N VAL A 296 -18.52 -0.43 6.88
CA VAL A 296 -18.85 -0.70 5.47
C VAL A 296 -19.69 -1.96 5.37
N VAL A 297 -20.82 -1.85 4.67
CA VAL A 297 -21.63 -3.00 4.27
C VAL A 297 -21.04 -3.57 2.98
N PRO A 298 -20.60 -4.83 2.96
CA PRO A 298 -20.07 -5.46 1.75
C PRO A 298 -21.12 -5.56 0.62
N SER A 299 -20.68 -5.82 -0.60
CA SER A 299 -21.60 -6.00 -1.72
C SER A 299 -22.34 -7.34 -1.64
N THR A 300 -23.31 -7.53 -2.53
CA THR A 300 -24.04 -8.80 -2.67
C THR A 300 -23.32 -9.82 -3.57
N ARG A 301 -22.09 -9.53 -4.04
CA ARG A 301 -21.31 -10.43 -4.91
C ARG A 301 -21.04 -11.78 -4.24
N TRP A 302 -20.77 -11.76 -2.93
CA TRP A 302 -20.46 -12.94 -2.14
C TRP A 302 -21.42 -13.09 -0.96
N ASN A 303 -21.68 -14.33 -0.53
CA ASN A 303 -22.65 -14.63 0.52
C ASN A 303 -22.03 -14.48 1.92
N TRP A 304 -21.81 -13.22 2.33
CA TRP A 304 -21.29 -12.85 3.65
C TRP A 304 -22.08 -13.45 4.83
N PRO A 305 -23.43 -13.50 4.83
CA PRO A 305 -24.18 -14.13 5.91
C PRO A 305 -23.82 -15.61 6.12
N THR A 306 -23.71 -16.38 5.04
CA THR A 306 -23.33 -17.81 5.12
C THR A 306 -21.90 -17.99 5.61
N LEU A 307 -20.98 -17.12 5.15
CA LEU A 307 -19.59 -17.16 5.63
C LEU A 307 -19.51 -16.84 7.12
N ARG A 308 -20.25 -15.83 7.61
CA ARG A 308 -20.31 -15.51 9.05
C ARG A 308 -20.89 -16.66 9.88
N GLU A 309 -21.94 -17.32 9.39
CA GLU A 309 -22.48 -18.52 10.05
C GLU A 309 -21.48 -19.68 10.07
N THR A 310 -20.69 -19.84 9.01
CA THR A 310 -19.62 -20.84 8.97
C THR A 310 -18.55 -20.52 10.01
N ILE A 311 -18.06 -19.28 10.02
CA ILE A 311 -17.04 -18.81 10.97
C ILE A 311 -17.52 -18.94 12.42
N SER A 312 -18.79 -18.63 12.72
CA SER A 312 -19.31 -18.77 14.09
C SER A 312 -19.35 -20.21 14.59
N LYS A 313 -19.39 -21.19 13.67
CA LYS A 313 -19.39 -22.62 14.02
C LYS A 313 -17.98 -23.20 14.15
N VAL A 314 -17.04 -22.80 13.30
CA VAL A 314 -15.73 -23.47 13.18
C VAL A 314 -14.52 -22.58 13.45
N GLY A 315 -14.73 -21.26 13.55
CA GLY A 315 -13.66 -20.27 13.64
C GLY A 315 -12.89 -20.07 12.33
N VAL A 316 -11.68 -19.52 12.44
CA VAL A 316 -10.73 -19.37 11.32
C VAL A 316 -9.33 -19.80 11.75
N ARG A 317 -8.51 -20.26 10.79
CA ARG A 317 -7.17 -20.80 11.05
C ARG A 317 -6.08 -19.73 11.13
N ASN A 318 -6.33 -18.54 10.60
CA ASN A 318 -5.36 -17.46 10.48
C ASN A 318 -5.93 -16.18 11.10
N SER A 319 -5.14 -15.49 11.92
CA SER A 319 -5.60 -14.24 12.56
C SER A 319 -5.72 -13.06 11.60
N LEU A 320 -4.89 -13.03 10.55
CA LEU A 320 -4.83 -11.98 9.52
C LEU A 320 -4.54 -12.61 8.17
N LEU A 321 -5.00 -12.00 7.08
CA LEU A 321 -5.06 -12.63 5.76
C LEU A 321 -4.50 -11.77 4.63
N VAL A 322 -4.77 -10.47 4.61
CA VAL A 322 -4.55 -9.62 3.43
C VAL A 322 -3.66 -8.45 3.79
N ALA A 323 -2.54 -8.33 3.08
CA ALA A 323 -1.52 -7.30 3.29
C ALA A 323 -0.77 -6.98 1.97
N PRO A 324 -1.29 -6.08 1.13
CA PRO A 324 -0.65 -5.76 -0.15
C PRO A 324 0.73 -5.11 0.01
N MET A 325 1.77 -5.89 -0.29
CA MET A 325 3.19 -5.56 -0.16
C MET A 325 3.79 -5.00 -1.45
N PRO A 326 4.96 -4.32 -1.41
CA PRO A 326 5.70 -3.98 -2.62
C PRO A 326 6.15 -5.27 -3.32
N THR A 327 5.95 -5.34 -4.62
CA THR A 327 6.26 -6.52 -5.43
C THR A 327 7.42 -6.30 -6.38
N ALA A 328 8.29 -5.32 -6.11
CA ALA A 328 9.39 -4.87 -6.96
C ALA A 328 10.11 -5.99 -7.75
N SER A 329 10.53 -7.08 -7.10
CA SER A 329 11.22 -8.18 -7.77
C SER A 329 10.27 -9.17 -8.45
N THR A 330 9.18 -9.56 -7.79
CA THR A 330 8.27 -10.61 -8.28
C THR A 330 7.38 -10.13 -9.43
N SER A 331 6.98 -8.86 -9.44
CA SER A 331 6.26 -8.27 -10.57
C SER A 331 7.16 -8.11 -11.78
N GLN A 332 8.44 -7.82 -11.60
CA GLN A 332 9.41 -7.85 -12.71
C GLN A 332 9.59 -9.24 -13.30
N ILE A 333 9.62 -10.29 -12.47
CA ILE A 333 9.69 -11.69 -12.93
C ILE A 333 8.46 -12.05 -13.77
N LEU A 334 7.25 -11.66 -13.32
CA LEU A 334 6.01 -11.92 -14.04
C LEU A 334 5.72 -10.92 -15.17
N GLY A 335 6.53 -9.86 -15.29
CA GLY A 335 6.36 -8.79 -16.27
C GLY A 335 5.13 -7.89 -16.02
N ASN A 336 4.71 -7.73 -14.77
CA ASN A 336 3.60 -6.88 -14.34
C ASN A 336 4.11 -5.57 -13.70
N ASN A 337 3.25 -4.57 -13.62
CA ASN A 337 3.48 -3.40 -12.77
C ASN A 337 3.42 -3.77 -11.28
N GLU A 338 4.07 -2.96 -10.46
CA GLU A 338 4.18 -3.20 -9.03
C GLU A 338 2.82 -3.06 -8.32
N CYS A 339 2.50 -4.08 -7.52
CA CYS A 339 1.40 -4.11 -6.57
C CYS A 339 0.07 -3.53 -7.11
N PHE A 340 -0.47 -2.54 -6.40
CA PHE A 340 -1.65 -1.73 -6.75
C PHE A 340 -1.28 -0.34 -7.30
N GLU A 341 -0.02 -0.12 -7.70
CA GLU A 341 0.44 1.20 -8.13
C GLU A 341 0.06 1.48 -9.60
N PRO A 342 -0.20 2.75 -9.96
CA PRO A 342 -0.18 3.18 -11.36
C PRO A 342 1.22 3.05 -11.96
N TYR A 343 1.32 3.07 -13.30
CA TYR A 343 2.63 3.13 -13.95
C TYR A 343 3.34 4.46 -13.60
N THR A 344 4.59 4.37 -13.14
CA THR A 344 5.41 5.55 -12.86
C THR A 344 5.86 6.27 -14.13
N SER A 345 5.99 5.53 -15.23
CA SER A 345 6.34 6.00 -16.56
C SER A 345 5.91 4.98 -17.61
N ASN A 346 5.50 5.43 -18.80
CA ASN A 346 5.30 4.52 -19.95
C ASN A 346 6.61 4.15 -20.67
N ILE A 347 7.72 4.79 -20.34
CA ILE A 347 9.04 4.43 -20.85
C ILE A 347 10.08 4.58 -19.74
N TYR A 348 10.82 3.52 -19.47
CA TYR A 348 11.83 3.55 -18.42
C TYR A 348 13.09 2.81 -18.84
N SER A 349 14.20 3.22 -18.24
CA SER A 349 15.49 2.62 -18.52
C SER A 349 15.77 1.49 -17.53
N ARG A 350 16.11 0.32 -18.06
CA ARG A 350 16.46 -0.87 -17.28
C ARG A 350 17.94 -1.16 -17.44
N ARG A 351 18.69 -1.05 -16.34
CA ARG A 351 20.07 -1.52 -16.27
C ARG A 351 20.11 -3.03 -16.05
N VAL A 352 20.85 -3.72 -16.91
CA VAL A 352 21.22 -5.13 -16.79
C VAL A 352 22.74 -5.25 -16.95
N LEU A 353 23.31 -6.42 -16.68
CA LEU A 353 24.76 -6.64 -16.78
C LEU A 353 25.33 -6.31 -18.17
N SER A 354 24.53 -6.46 -19.24
CA SER A 354 24.92 -6.18 -20.63
C SER A 354 24.70 -4.72 -21.07
N GLY A 355 24.23 -3.84 -20.20
CA GLY A 355 24.02 -2.43 -20.51
C GLY A 355 22.67 -1.89 -20.04
N GLU A 356 22.30 -0.74 -20.58
CA GLU A 356 21.08 -0.01 -20.22
C GLU A 356 20.08 -0.06 -21.39
N PHE A 357 18.89 -0.63 -21.15
CA PHE A 357 17.87 -0.86 -22.17
C PHE A 357 16.61 -0.06 -21.89
N VAL A 358 16.11 0.66 -22.89
CA VAL A 358 14.85 1.37 -22.81
C VAL A 358 13.69 0.37 -22.95
N VAL A 359 12.88 0.25 -21.90
CA VAL A 359 11.68 -0.59 -21.84
C VAL A 359 10.45 0.31 -21.96
N VAL A 360 9.58 -0.01 -22.92
CA VAL A 360 8.29 0.66 -23.11
C VAL A 360 7.21 -0.14 -22.40
N ASN A 361 6.18 0.53 -21.87
CA ASN A 361 4.97 -0.12 -21.41
C ASN A 361 4.41 -1.01 -22.52
N LYS A 362 4.41 -2.33 -22.29
CA LYS A 362 4.02 -3.35 -23.27
C LYS A 362 2.59 -3.15 -23.79
N HIS A 363 1.69 -2.63 -22.96
CA HIS A 363 0.29 -2.39 -23.33
C HIS A 363 0.18 -1.21 -24.28
N LEU A 364 0.83 -0.08 -23.92
CA LEU A 364 0.88 1.11 -24.78
C LEU A 364 1.54 0.78 -26.12
N LEU A 365 2.69 0.09 -26.09
CA LEU A 365 3.41 -0.29 -27.31
C LEU A 365 2.53 -1.12 -28.24
N HIS A 366 1.78 -2.08 -27.69
CA HIS A 366 0.83 -2.89 -28.46
C HIS A 366 -0.25 -2.01 -29.11
N ASP A 367 -0.92 -1.15 -28.34
CA ASP A 367 -1.99 -0.29 -28.89
C ASP A 367 -1.46 0.66 -29.98
N LEU A 368 -0.31 1.31 -29.75
CA LEU A 368 0.30 2.22 -30.73
C LEU A 368 0.75 1.49 -32.01
N THR A 369 1.15 0.22 -31.88
CA THR A 369 1.54 -0.61 -33.03
C THR A 369 0.31 -1.04 -33.83
N GLU A 370 -0.76 -1.49 -33.17
CA GLU A 370 -2.03 -1.84 -33.82
C GLU A 370 -2.67 -0.64 -34.53
N MET A 371 -2.50 0.56 -33.98
CA MET A 371 -2.92 1.81 -34.63
C MET A 371 -2.02 2.25 -35.80
N GLY A 372 -0.86 1.61 -36.00
CA GLY A 372 0.09 1.96 -37.05
C GLY A 372 0.86 3.26 -36.81
N ILE A 373 0.86 3.80 -35.59
CA ILE A 373 1.50 5.10 -35.26
C ILE A 373 2.83 4.96 -34.50
N TRP A 374 3.21 3.74 -34.10
CA TRP A 374 4.48 3.51 -33.42
C TRP A 374 5.68 3.73 -34.35
N THR A 375 6.45 4.80 -34.08
CA THR A 375 7.66 5.15 -34.84
C THR A 375 8.82 5.51 -33.91
N PRO A 376 10.09 5.47 -34.38
CA PRO A 376 11.23 5.97 -33.61
C PRO A 376 11.06 7.44 -33.18
N ALA A 377 10.42 8.27 -34.00
CA ALA A 377 10.13 9.67 -33.68
C ALA A 377 9.14 9.79 -32.50
N LEU A 378 8.05 9.03 -32.53
CA LEU A 378 7.09 8.98 -31.42
C LEU A 378 7.74 8.45 -30.14
N LYS A 379 8.54 7.38 -30.24
CA LYS A 379 9.33 6.86 -29.10
C LYS A 379 10.19 7.96 -28.48
N ASN A 380 10.93 8.72 -29.30
CA ASN A 380 11.79 9.80 -28.82
C ASN A 380 10.99 10.96 -28.18
N LYS A 381 9.80 11.29 -28.71
CA LYS A 381 8.87 12.22 -28.03
C LYS A 381 8.45 11.69 -26.65
N ILE A 382 8.12 10.41 -26.52
CA ILE A 382 7.73 9.81 -25.21
C ILE A 382 8.90 9.90 -24.22
N ILE A 383 10.14 9.66 -24.66
CA ILE A 383 11.33 9.85 -23.82
C ILE A 383 11.51 11.31 -23.42
N TYR A 384 11.33 12.24 -24.36
CA TYR A 384 11.44 13.67 -24.11
C TYR A 384 10.43 14.15 -23.06
N GLU A 385 9.22 13.60 -23.06
CA GLU A 385 8.14 13.88 -22.12
C GLU A 385 8.13 12.96 -20.87
N ASP A 386 9.26 12.33 -20.53
CA ASP A 386 9.41 11.46 -19.33
C ASP A 386 8.38 10.33 -19.21
N GLY A 387 8.03 9.75 -20.35
CA GLY A 387 7.05 8.68 -20.45
C GLY A 387 5.60 9.13 -20.41
N SER A 388 5.34 10.44 -20.39
CA SER A 388 3.99 10.96 -20.63
C SER A 388 3.64 10.86 -22.12
N ILE A 389 2.36 10.62 -22.39
CA ILE A 389 1.78 10.70 -23.74
C ILE A 389 0.73 11.80 -23.88
N GLN A 390 0.51 12.61 -22.84
CA GLN A 390 -0.64 13.52 -22.78
C GLN A 390 -0.55 14.65 -23.83
N LYS A 391 0.67 15.06 -24.20
CA LYS A 391 0.91 16.13 -25.17
C LYS A 391 1.00 15.65 -26.63
N MET A 392 0.76 14.38 -26.91
CA MET A 392 0.89 13.81 -28.25
C MET A 392 -0.42 13.97 -29.01
N GLU A 393 -0.44 14.82 -30.03
CA GLU A 393 -1.63 15.08 -30.86
C GLU A 393 -2.06 13.84 -31.66
N GLU A 394 -1.08 13.01 -32.04
CA GLU A 394 -1.30 11.77 -32.77
C GLU A 394 -1.98 10.65 -31.93
N ILE A 395 -2.08 10.82 -30.61
CA ILE A 395 -2.69 9.84 -29.69
C ILE A 395 -4.09 10.30 -29.27
N PRO A 396 -5.14 9.49 -29.47
CA PRO A 396 -6.51 9.76 -29.01
C PRO A 396 -6.64 9.96 -27.49
N ASP A 397 -7.59 10.79 -27.09
CA ASP A 397 -7.77 11.19 -25.68
C ASP A 397 -8.23 10.03 -24.77
N ASP A 398 -8.97 9.07 -25.30
CA ASP A 398 -9.34 7.84 -24.59
C ASP A 398 -8.11 7.00 -24.26
N LEU A 399 -7.17 6.87 -25.21
CA LEU A 399 -5.90 6.18 -24.97
C LEU A 399 -5.01 6.95 -23.98
N LYS A 400 -4.94 8.28 -24.10
CA LYS A 400 -4.25 9.14 -23.13
C LYS A 400 -4.79 8.95 -21.71
N ALA A 401 -6.10 8.81 -21.55
CA ALA A 401 -6.73 8.59 -20.25
C ALA A 401 -6.29 7.25 -19.63
N ILE A 402 -6.21 6.18 -20.43
CA ILE A 402 -5.80 4.84 -19.97
C ILE A 402 -4.33 4.82 -19.52
N TYR A 403 -3.45 5.50 -20.25
CA TYR A 403 -2.00 5.45 -20.03
C TYR A 403 -1.45 6.67 -19.28
N LYS A 404 -2.28 7.33 -18.46
CA LYS A 404 -1.77 8.31 -17.48
C LYS A 404 -0.71 7.68 -16.58
N THR A 405 0.35 8.41 -16.36
CA THR A 405 1.36 8.06 -15.36
C THR A 405 0.89 8.48 -13.97
N VAL A 406 1.52 7.94 -12.92
CA VAL A 406 1.20 8.29 -11.52
C VAL A 406 1.30 9.79 -11.22
N TRP A 407 2.12 10.52 -11.97
CA TRP A 407 2.34 11.97 -11.84
C TRP A 407 1.17 12.80 -12.39
N GLU A 408 0.35 12.18 -13.24
CA GLU A 408 -0.81 12.78 -13.90
C GLU A 408 -2.13 12.39 -13.21
N ILE A 409 -2.06 11.47 -12.25
CA ILE A 409 -3.19 11.01 -11.45
C ILE A 409 -3.23 11.79 -10.13
N LYS A 410 -4.41 12.28 -9.77
CA LYS A 410 -4.62 12.97 -8.50
C LYS A 410 -4.35 12.00 -7.34
N GLN A 411 -3.37 12.31 -6.49
CA GLN A 411 -3.02 11.47 -5.33
C GLN A 411 -4.19 11.26 -4.37
N LYS A 412 -5.11 12.25 -4.26
CA LYS A 412 -6.35 12.11 -3.50
C LYS A 412 -7.19 10.91 -3.98
N THR A 413 -7.30 10.70 -5.29
CA THR A 413 -8.00 9.55 -5.88
C THR A 413 -7.32 8.24 -5.51
N LEU A 414 -5.97 8.20 -5.49
CA LEU A 414 -5.24 7.00 -5.08
C LEU A 414 -5.46 6.69 -3.59
N VAL A 415 -5.55 7.71 -2.74
CA VAL A 415 -5.93 7.56 -1.32
C VAL A 415 -7.37 7.06 -1.20
N ASP A 416 -8.32 7.60 -1.96
CA ASP A 416 -9.71 7.13 -1.94
C ASP A 416 -9.80 5.66 -2.38
N MET A 417 -9.08 5.25 -3.43
CA MET A 417 -8.96 3.84 -3.83
C MET A 417 -8.30 2.97 -2.76
N ALA A 418 -7.32 3.50 -2.01
CA ALA A 418 -6.69 2.81 -0.89
C ALA A 418 -7.64 2.60 0.29
N VAL A 419 -8.50 3.58 0.58
CA VAL A 419 -9.55 3.51 1.62
C VAL A 419 -10.57 2.43 1.24
N ASP A 420 -11.04 2.48 -0.01
CA ASP A 420 -11.99 1.53 -0.59
C ASP A 420 -11.54 0.08 -0.43
N ARG A 421 -10.31 -0.25 -0.82
CA ARG A 421 -9.75 -1.60 -0.61
C ARG A 421 -9.38 -1.87 0.84
N GLY A 422 -9.03 -0.84 1.61
CA GLY A 422 -8.67 -0.93 3.03
C GLY A 422 -9.76 -1.55 3.88
N CYS A 423 -11.02 -1.41 3.47
CA CYS A 423 -12.19 -2.04 4.09
C CYS A 423 -12.16 -3.58 4.02
N TYR A 424 -11.36 -4.15 3.12
CA TYR A 424 -11.19 -5.60 2.91
C TYR A 424 -9.74 -6.04 3.17
N ILE A 425 -8.93 -5.22 3.85
CA ILE A 425 -7.54 -5.49 4.21
C ILE A 425 -7.42 -5.47 5.73
N ASP A 426 -7.27 -6.64 6.35
CA ASP A 426 -7.19 -6.80 7.80
C ASP A 426 -5.83 -6.38 8.39
N GLN A 427 -4.78 -6.33 7.57
CA GLN A 427 -3.49 -5.71 7.88
C GLN A 427 -3.43 -4.26 7.39
N SER A 428 -2.52 -3.88 6.49
CA SER A 428 -2.44 -2.57 5.83
C SER A 428 -1.93 -2.75 4.39
N GLN A 429 -1.49 -1.67 3.75
CA GLN A 429 -1.00 -1.65 2.37
C GLN A 429 0.16 -0.66 2.21
N SER A 430 1.17 -1.01 1.41
CA SER A 430 2.37 -0.18 1.18
C SER A 430 2.12 0.98 0.21
N LEU A 431 1.42 2.02 0.67
CA LEU A 431 0.96 3.12 -0.17
C LEU A 431 2.05 4.17 -0.43
N ASN A 432 2.71 4.14 -1.59
CA ASN A 432 3.57 5.26 -2.00
C ASN A 432 2.75 6.47 -2.46
N VAL A 433 3.25 7.66 -2.15
CA VAL A 433 2.71 8.95 -2.58
C VAL A 433 3.65 9.56 -3.60
N HIS A 434 3.13 10.02 -4.72
CA HIS A 434 3.91 10.63 -5.79
C HIS A 434 3.53 12.11 -5.95
N MET A 435 4.48 13.01 -5.73
CA MET A 435 4.28 14.46 -5.89
C MET A 435 5.46 15.06 -6.65
N ASP A 436 5.19 15.58 -7.85
CA ASP A 436 6.19 16.24 -8.69
C ASP A 436 6.84 17.44 -7.99
N GLN A 437 6.02 18.43 -7.61
CA GLN A 437 6.44 19.59 -6.83
C GLN A 437 5.77 19.58 -5.45
N PRO A 438 6.34 18.83 -4.47
CA PRO A 438 5.78 18.76 -3.13
C PRO A 438 5.93 20.10 -2.42
N ASN A 439 4.91 20.47 -1.65
CA ASN A 439 4.99 21.58 -0.71
C ASN A 439 4.20 21.24 0.55
N PHE A 440 4.39 22.01 1.61
CA PHE A 440 3.76 21.73 2.89
C PHE A 440 2.24 21.69 2.81
N ALA A 441 1.60 22.56 2.02
CA ALA A 441 0.14 22.59 1.90
C ALA A 441 -0.41 21.32 1.22
N LYS A 442 0.18 20.88 0.10
CA LYS A 442 -0.22 19.67 -0.63
C LYS A 442 -0.04 18.41 0.22
N LEU A 443 1.12 18.30 0.87
CA LEU A 443 1.45 17.13 1.69
C LEU A 443 0.60 17.10 2.97
N THR A 444 0.35 18.27 3.59
CA THR A 444 -0.58 18.40 4.71
C THR A 444 -1.97 17.93 4.31
N SER A 445 -2.51 18.46 3.21
CA SER A 445 -3.84 18.10 2.72
C SER A 445 -3.98 16.60 2.47
N LEU A 446 -2.98 15.96 1.87
CA LEU A 446 -3.02 14.53 1.59
C LEU A 446 -2.94 13.67 2.87
N HIS A 447 -2.04 13.99 3.80
CA HIS A 447 -1.94 13.26 5.08
C HIS A 447 -3.23 13.40 5.90
N PHE A 448 -3.80 14.60 6.00
CA PHE A 448 -5.07 14.78 6.70
C PHE A 448 -6.24 14.08 6.01
N HIS A 449 -6.24 14.02 4.67
CA HIS A 449 -7.22 13.25 3.92
C HIS A 449 -7.08 11.74 4.19
N ALA A 450 -5.86 11.19 4.15
CA ALA A 450 -5.59 9.79 4.48
C ALA A 450 -6.01 9.42 5.91
N TRP A 451 -5.62 10.26 6.88
CA TRP A 451 -5.97 10.10 8.29
C TRP A 451 -7.47 10.15 8.54
N SER A 452 -8.15 11.20 8.05
CA SER A 452 -9.59 11.40 8.28
C SER A 452 -10.46 10.33 7.61
N LYS A 453 -9.96 9.70 6.54
CA LYS A 453 -10.59 8.53 5.92
C LYS A 453 -10.26 7.21 6.63
N GLY A 454 -9.42 7.25 7.66
CA GLY A 454 -9.09 6.12 8.50
C GLY A 454 -8.06 5.17 7.89
N LEU A 455 -7.21 5.58 6.95
CA LEU A 455 -6.12 4.70 6.52
C LEU A 455 -5.28 4.23 7.72
N LYS A 456 -4.70 3.04 7.60
CA LYS A 456 -3.73 2.50 8.57
C LYS A 456 -2.33 3.01 8.25
N THR A 457 -1.91 2.82 7.00
CA THR A 457 -0.72 3.43 6.41
C THR A 457 -1.14 4.60 5.54
N GLY A 458 -0.81 5.82 5.97
CA GLY A 458 -1.06 7.04 5.20
C GLY A 458 -0.03 7.26 4.09
N MET A 459 1.22 6.86 4.33
CA MET A 459 2.30 6.96 3.36
C MET A 459 3.44 5.98 3.66
N TYR A 460 3.84 5.21 2.66
CA TYR A 460 5.10 4.47 2.63
C TYR A 460 6.22 5.44 2.24
N TYR A 461 6.58 5.56 0.95
CA TYR A 461 7.48 6.64 0.50
C TYR A 461 6.74 7.84 -0.06
N LEU A 462 7.30 9.02 0.18
CA LEU A 462 7.10 10.16 -0.72
C LEU A 462 8.10 10.06 -1.88
N ARG A 463 7.59 9.98 -3.11
CA ARG A 463 8.35 10.01 -4.36
C ARG A 463 8.18 11.38 -5.01
N THR A 464 9.29 12.00 -5.36
CA THR A 464 9.33 13.34 -5.95
C THR A 464 10.11 13.31 -7.26
N ARG A 465 9.87 14.30 -8.12
CA ARG A 465 10.69 14.56 -9.31
C ARG A 465 11.42 15.88 -9.11
N ALA A 466 12.60 16.02 -9.72
CA ALA A 466 13.34 17.27 -9.65
C ALA A 466 12.62 18.32 -10.51
N ALA A 467 12.57 19.58 -10.03
CA ALA A 467 11.88 20.67 -10.74
C ALA A 467 12.58 21.11 -12.04
N ALA A 468 13.84 20.70 -12.26
CA ALA A 468 14.59 20.97 -13.48
C ALA A 468 15.22 19.67 -13.97
N ASP A 469 14.90 19.29 -15.20
CA ASP A 469 15.52 18.15 -15.86
C ASP A 469 16.98 18.45 -16.17
N ALA A 470 17.87 17.50 -15.87
CA ALA A 470 19.18 17.48 -16.51
C ALA A 470 18.95 17.37 -18.03
N ILE A 471 19.67 18.16 -18.82
CA ILE A 471 19.62 18.13 -20.29
C ILE A 471 19.67 16.67 -20.77
N LYS A 472 18.63 16.21 -21.46
CA LYS A 472 18.50 14.82 -21.93
C LYS A 472 19.41 14.62 -23.14
N PHE A 473 20.68 14.27 -22.90
CA PHE A 473 21.71 14.11 -23.93
C PHE A 473 21.46 12.98 -24.94
N THR A 474 20.48 12.11 -24.71
CA THR A 474 20.21 10.94 -25.56
C THR A 474 19.19 11.19 -26.68
N VAL A 475 18.59 12.37 -26.76
CA VAL A 475 17.61 12.70 -27.81
C VAL A 475 18.24 13.66 -28.81
N ASP A 476 18.45 13.19 -30.05
CA ASP A 476 18.84 14.06 -31.15
C ASP A 476 17.67 15.03 -31.46
N THR A 477 17.83 16.28 -31.01
CA THR A 477 16.79 17.31 -31.11
C THR A 477 16.49 17.74 -32.55
N GLY A 478 17.32 17.34 -33.52
CA GLY A 478 17.09 17.58 -34.95
C GLY A 478 15.80 16.93 -35.48
N PHE A 479 15.40 15.79 -34.92
CA PHE A 479 14.20 15.05 -35.35
C PHE A 479 12.88 15.61 -34.81
N LEU A 480 12.90 16.47 -33.78
CA LEU A 480 11.70 17.06 -33.19
C LEU A 480 11.15 18.26 -34.00
N LYS A 481 11.94 18.80 -34.95
CA LYS A 481 11.59 20.01 -35.72
C LYS A 481 10.89 19.75 -37.06
N VAL A 482 10.67 18.51 -37.44
CA VAL A 482 10.01 18.18 -38.72
C VAL A 482 8.51 18.05 -38.47
N ASN A 483 7.81 19.18 -38.32
CA ASN A 483 6.36 19.39 -38.59
C ASN A 483 5.89 20.79 -38.15
N GLY A 484 6.67 21.82 -38.47
CA GLY A 484 6.25 23.21 -38.36
C GLY A 484 6.57 23.93 -39.66
N GLY A 485 5.77 23.68 -40.70
CA GLY A 485 5.88 24.38 -41.98
C GLY A 485 4.90 25.54 -42.04
N CYS A 486 5.41 26.77 -41.91
CA CYS A 486 5.48 27.72 -43.01
C CYS A 486 6.50 28.82 -42.68
#